data_AF-A0A1G0E6Q6-F1
#
_entry.id   AF-A0A1G0E6Q6-F1
#
_cell.length_a   1.000
_cell.length_b   1.000
_cell.length_c   1.000
_cell.angle_alpha   90.00
_cell.angle_beta   90.00
_cell.angle_gamma   90.00
#
_symmetry.space_group_name_H-M   'P 1'
#
loop_
_entity.id
_entity.type
_entity.pdbx_description
1 polymer ?
#
loop_
_entity_poly.entity_id
_entity_poly.type
_entity_poly.pdbx_seq_one_letter_code
_entity_poly.pdbx_strand_id
1 'polypeptide(L)' 'MRLLDTETNNIVNSIGIYLTKDEAKQMLSFLQSLVDGTAGNHVHVNDDSYAHEITLAIYSNENLDQFDERSRKLISEDS' A
#
# COMPACT_ATOMS: atom_id res chain seq x y z
N MET A 1 7.41 8.19 -0.75
CA MET A 1 6.49 7.06 -0.98
C MET A 1 7.29 6.00 -1.69
N ARG A 2 7.16 4.74 -1.29
CA ARG A 2 7.87 3.63 -1.94
C ARG A 2 6.83 2.80 -2.69
N LEU A 3 7.09 2.47 -3.94
CA LEU A 3 6.15 1.78 -4.81
C LEU A 3 6.79 0.49 -5.31
N LEU A 4 6.04 -0.61 -5.22
CA LEU A 4 6.44 -1.92 -5.67
C LEU A 4 5.43 -2.43 -6.68
N ASP A 5 5.91 -2.84 -7.86
CA ASP A 5 5.15 -3.73 -8.71
C ASP A 5 5.22 -5.12 -8.09
N THR A 6 4.10 -5.59 -7.54
CA THR A 6 4.01 -6.87 -6.83
C THR A 6 4.04 -8.08 -7.77
N GLU A 7 3.75 -7.89 -9.06
CA GLU A 7 3.82 -8.96 -10.06
C GLU A 7 5.26 -9.15 -10.55
N THR A 8 5.95 -8.06 -10.91
CA THR A 8 7.31 -8.13 -11.45
C THR A 8 8.41 -7.98 -10.39
N ASN A 9 8.02 -7.67 -9.15
CA ASN A 9 8.90 -7.40 -8.03
C ASN A 9 9.90 -6.24 -8.27
N ASN A 10 9.54 -5.31 -9.15
CA ASN A 10 10.37 -4.16 -9.50
C ASN A 10 9.98 -2.91 -8.71
N ILE A 11 10.98 -2.10 -8.37
CA ILE A 11 10.76 -0.78 -7.77
C ILE A 11 10.23 0.15 -8.87
N VAL A 12 9.16 0.87 -8.56
CA VAL A 12 8.53 1.81 -9.48
C VAL A 12 8.75 3.24 -8.96
N ASN A 13 9.18 4.15 -9.83
CA ASN A 13 9.43 5.54 -9.43
C ASN A 13 8.17 6.43 -9.53
N SER A 14 7.18 6.00 -10.31
CA SER A 14 5.93 6.73 -10.51
C SER A 14 4.77 5.79 -10.85
N ILE A 15 3.60 6.04 -10.28
CA ILE A 15 2.36 5.29 -10.57
C ILE A 15 1.22 6.27 -10.86
N GLY A 16 0.41 5.94 -11.88
CA GLY A 16 -0.86 6.61 -12.14
C GLY A 16 -2.00 5.75 -11.62
N ILE A 17 -2.90 6.33 -10.84
CA ILE A 17 -4.06 5.63 -10.28
C ILE A 17 -5.32 6.35 -10.77
N TYR A 18 -6.20 5.61 -11.42
CA TYR A 18 -7.46 6.11 -11.97
C TYR A 18 -8.60 5.49 -11.18
N LEU A 19 -9.36 6.31 -10.47
CA LEU A 19 -10.44 5.87 -9.59
C LEU A 19 -11.74 6.54 -10.01
N THR A 20 -12.82 5.78 -9.96
CA THR A 20 -14.16 6.33 -9.80
C THR A 20 -14.28 7.05 -8.46
N LYS A 21 -15.33 7.84 -8.32
CA LYS A 21 -15.59 8.58 -7.07
C LYS A 21 -15.77 7.64 -5.86
N ASP A 22 -16.37 6.47 -6.05
CA ASP A 22 -16.64 5.55 -4.95
C ASP A 22 -15.40 4.76 -4.55
N GLU A 23 -14.57 4.33 -5.51
CA GLU A 23 -13.25 3.76 -5.22
C GLU A 23 -12.35 4.77 -4.47
N ALA A 24 -12.40 6.05 -4.86
CA ALA A 24 -11.66 7.10 -4.15
C ALA A 24 -12.13 7.27 -2.69
N LYS A 25 -13.44 7.15 -2.41
CA LYS A 25 -13.96 7.17 -1.04
C LYS A 25 -13.54 5.93 -0.24
N GLN A 26 -13.55 4.75 -0.87
CA GLN A 26 -13.09 3.52 -0.22
C GLN A 26 -11.61 3.63 0.14
N MET A 27 -10.78 4.08 -0.80
CA MET A 27 -9.35 4.32 -0.57
C MET A 27 -9.13 5.31 0.59
N LEU A 28 -9.88 6.42 0.64
CA LEU A 28 -9.82 7.38 1.74
C LEU A 28 -10.18 6.74 3.08
N SER A 29 -11.26 5.95 3.13
CA SER A 29 -11.68 5.26 4.36
C SER A 29 -10.62 4.28 4.86
N PHE A 30 -9.99 3.53 3.94
CA PHE A 30 -8.94 2.59 4.29
C PHE A 30 -7.66 3.30 4.78
N LEU A 31 -7.25 4.39 4.12
CA LEU A 31 -6.16 5.22 4.60
C LEU A 31 -6.44 5.80 5.99
N GLN A 32 -7.66 6.27 6.23
CA GLN A 32 -8.06 6.77 7.56
C GLN A 32 -7.93 5.66 8.61
N SER A 33 -8.39 4.44 8.31
CA SER A 33 -8.29 3.31 9.24
C SER A 33 -6.84 2.92 9.59
N LEU A 34 -5.93 3.02 8.62
CA LEU A 34 -4.49 2.81 8.83
C LEU A 34 -3.90 3.90 9.73
N VAL A 35 -4.23 5.18 9.46
CA VAL A 35 -3.74 6.32 10.24
C VAL A 35 -4.24 6.26 11.69
N ASP A 36 -5.50 5.88 11.88
CA ASP A 36 -6.12 5.76 13.21
C ASP A 36 -5.67 4.49 13.96
N GLY A 37 -4.92 3.59 13.31
CA GLY A 37 -4.47 2.32 13.88
C GLY A 37 -5.61 1.33 14.16
N THR A 38 -6.77 1.52 13.52
CA THR A 38 -7.93 0.63 13.64
C THR A 38 -7.85 -0.57 12.69
N ALA A 39 -7.02 -0.46 11.66
CA ALA A 39 -6.57 -1.58 10.83
C ALA A 39 -5.20 -2.10 11.31
N GLY A 40 -4.74 -3.22 10.73
CA GLY A 40 -3.33 -3.64 10.86
C GLY A 40 -2.37 -2.65 10.17
N ASN A 41 -1.16 -3.07 9.81
CA ASN A 41 -0.19 -2.16 9.16
C ASN A 41 -0.44 -1.96 7.67
N HIS A 42 -1.36 -2.73 7.06
CA HIS A 42 -1.70 -2.61 5.65
C HIS A 42 -3.18 -2.94 5.38
N VAL A 43 -3.65 -2.48 4.23
CA VAL A 43 -5.00 -2.71 3.70
C VAL A 43 -4.92 -2.91 2.19
N HIS A 44 -5.88 -3.66 1.64
CA HIS A 44 -6.01 -3.91 0.21
C HIS A 44 -7.24 -3.17 -0.32
N VAL A 45 -7.04 -2.30 -1.31
CA VAL A 45 -8.12 -1.62 -2.03
C VAL A 45 -8.33 -2.34 -3.35
N ASN A 46 -9.53 -2.87 -3.57
CA ASN A 46 -9.87 -3.64 -4.75
C ASN A 46 -10.93 -2.91 -5.58
N ASP A 47 -10.94 -3.16 -6.89
CA ASP A 47 -12.09 -2.81 -7.73
C ASP A 47 -13.27 -3.78 -7.48
N ASP A 48 -14.45 -3.43 -7.98
CA ASP A 48 -15.67 -4.24 -7.79
C ASP A 48 -15.56 -5.67 -8.36
N SER A 49 -14.63 -5.88 -9.30
CA SER A 49 -14.39 -7.17 -9.95
C SER A 49 -13.29 -8.00 -9.31
N TYR A 50 -12.58 -7.45 -8.31
CA TYR A 50 -11.36 -8.00 -7.72
C TYR A 50 -10.27 -8.33 -8.76
N ALA A 51 -10.28 -7.62 -9.89
CA ALA A 51 -9.28 -7.79 -10.95
C ALA A 51 -8.04 -6.94 -10.71
N HIS A 52 -8.19 -5.82 -10.00
CA HIS A 52 -7.11 -4.90 -9.68
C HIS A 52 -7.07 -4.63 -8.18
N GLU A 53 -5.86 -4.63 -7.62
CA GLU A 53 -5.62 -4.41 -6.20
C GLU A 53 -4.51 -3.37 -5.98
N ILE A 54 -4.72 -2.47 -5.01
CA ILE A 54 -3.69 -1.59 -4.46
C ILE A 54 -3.49 -1.95 -3.00
N THR A 55 -2.27 -2.38 -2.65
CA THR A 55 -1.87 -2.53 -1.24
C THR A 55 -1.35 -1.21 -0.70
N LEU A 56 -1.94 -0.73 0.39
CA LEU A 56 -1.49 0.46 1.12
C LEU A 56 -0.98 0.02 2.49
N ALA A 57 0.19 0.52 2.89
CA ALA A 57 0.78 0.18 4.18
C ALA A 57 1.39 1.40 4.88
N ILE A 58 1.31 1.42 6.21
CA ILE A 58 2.02 2.37 7.07
C ILE A 58 3.14 1.64 7.79
N TYR A 59 4.35 2.15 7.61
CA TYR A 59 5.54 1.62 8.27
C TYR A 59 6.17 2.67 9.19
N SER A 60 6.81 2.20 10.25
CA SER A 60 7.66 2.95 11.17
C SER A 60 8.83 2.04 11.56
N ASN A 61 9.88 2.60 12.16
CA ASN A 61 11.00 1.81 12.65
C ASN A 61 10.56 0.72 13.66
N GLU A 62 9.41 0.88 14.29
CA GLU A 62 8.87 -0.03 15.31
C GLU A 62 8.13 -1.24 14.73
N ASN A 63 7.71 -1.19 13.45
CA ASN A 63 6.95 -2.27 12.81
C ASN A 63 7.60 -2.84 11.54
N LEU A 64 8.85 -2.44 11.23
CA LEU A 64 9.58 -2.92 10.05
C LEU A 64 9.73 -4.44 10.02
N ASP A 65 9.87 -5.07 11.18
CA ASP A 65 9.98 -6.53 11.32
C ASP A 65 8.72 -7.28 10.90
N GLN A 66 7.56 -6.60 10.85
CA GLN A 66 6.28 -7.15 10.43
C GLN A 66 6.09 -7.19 8.91
N PHE A 67 6.98 -6.57 8.14
CA PHE A 67 6.99 -6.61 6.68
C PHE A 67 7.85 -7.76 6.18
N ASP A 68 7.57 -8.29 5.00
CA ASP A 68 8.43 -9.29 4.34
C ASP A 68 9.81 -8.70 3.98
N GLU A 69 10.78 -9.55 3.68
CA GLU A 69 12.16 -9.14 3.39
C GLU A 69 12.25 -8.15 2.23
N ARG A 70 11.42 -8.32 1.20
CA ARG A 70 11.46 -7.48 0.02
C ARG A 70 10.89 -6.10 0.31
N SER A 71 9.77 -6.03 1.02
CA SER A 71 9.18 -4.79 1.50
C SER A 71 10.14 -4.04 2.42
N ARG A 72 10.81 -4.73 3.35
CA ARG A 72 11.85 -4.11 4.19
C ARG A 72 12.99 -3.54 3.37
N LYS A 73 13.48 -4.31 2.38
CA LYS A 73 14.55 -3.88 1.48
C LYS A 73 14.16 -2.61 0.71
N LEU A 74 12.98 -2.60 0.11
CA LEU A 74 12.42 -1.43 -0.56
C LEU A 74 12.36 -0.22 0.37
N ILE A 75 11.86 -0.39 1.59
CA ILE A 75 11.78 0.70 2.58
C ILE A 75 13.18 1.21 2.93
N SER A 76 14.15 0.32 3.14
CA SER A 76 15.51 0.69 3.56
C SER A 76 16.40 1.27 2.46
N GLU A 77 16.25 0.82 1.21
CA GLU A 77 17.12 1.22 0.08
C GLU A 77 16.69 2.55 -0.55
N ASP A 78 15.42 2.93 -0.37
CA ASP A 78 14.81 4.14 -0.91
C ASP A 78 14.49 5.17 0.20
N SER A 79 15.22 5.08 1.32
CA SER A 79 15.15 5.98 2.49
C SER A 79 16.06 7.21 2.37
#